data_AF-A0AAI9ICD1-F1
#
_entry.id   AF-A0AAI9ICD1-F1
#
_cell.length_a   1.000
_cell.length_b   1.000
_cell.length_c   1.000
_cell.angle_alpha   90.00
_cell.angle_beta   90.00
_cell.angle_gamma   90.00
#
_symmetry.space_group_name_H-M   'P 1'
#
loop_
_entity.id
_entity.type
_entity.pdbx_description
1 polymer ?
#
loop_
_entity_poly.entity_id
_entity_poly.type
_entity_poly.pdbx_seq_one_letter_code
_entity_poly.pdbx_strand_id
1 'polypeptide(L)'
;MQAAESAARAYRPQADELVPSLLHGKLLAPAPDADALASARQYLEQQLRAAEALPCDLPEDAHALAGWMERRAADVGQAYAAYLQKRQAGAPRRFFSGKAHALNFLRRVAPTKLVDGAWLYSALERWRDPLFRPLILTYLEELGDGDPAMNHVSLYRSLLAAHGGEPALPLSEPHYVQGALQLALAYHGGQYEAEMFGFNLGYEQLPLHLLITAYELNELGIDPYYFTLHVTIDNAASGHARKAADAVAQAATQAADPQQFLQGVRRGYLLNDLGLSTMDVINSFDLEQEVVSVMQEKAQFGRMMHSDYCRIGGKTVNQWLEQPDGMARFLEELTKASWIVRAAPAEESRFWRLIDAPGGQMFGVFDDYEKQTIREWIETGWSDAKRQPSYRALARGRQVESMAPQGGPRGVVGSTQQLDALVEQMSPGRHHFVPGLEATRRFSALYRTACVA
;
A
#
# COMPACT_ATOMS: atom_id res chain seq x y z
N MET A 1 -30.67 -0.05 1.39
CA MET A 1 -31.01 -1.46 1.68
C MET A 1 -31.07 -2.19 0.35
N GLN A 2 -30.27 -3.24 0.19
CA GLN A 2 -29.98 -4.00 -1.05
C GLN A 2 -29.12 -3.30 -2.12
N ALA A 3 -27.84 -3.10 -1.78
CA ALA A 3 -26.70 -3.05 -2.71
C ALA A 3 -25.38 -3.14 -1.91
N ALA A 4 -25.33 -4.06 -0.94
CA ALA A 4 -24.20 -4.22 -0.01
C ALA A 4 -24.00 -5.70 0.33
N GLU A 5 -23.98 -6.55 -0.70
CA GLU A 5 -23.34 -7.86 -0.62
C GLU A 5 -22.06 -7.74 -1.46
N SER A 6 -21.02 -7.14 -0.86
CA SER A 6 -19.67 -7.23 -1.42
C SER A 6 -19.16 -8.66 -1.24
N ALA A 7 -18.33 -9.09 -2.19
CA ALA A 7 -17.87 -10.45 -2.37
C ALA A 7 -16.87 -10.92 -1.29
N ALA A 8 -17.21 -10.84 -0.01
CA ALA A 8 -16.52 -11.55 1.07
C ALA A 8 -16.88 -13.06 1.10
N ARG A 9 -17.27 -13.66 -0.03
CA ARG A 9 -17.64 -15.09 -0.09
C ARG A 9 -16.40 -15.96 -0.29
N ALA A 10 -16.04 -16.60 0.83
CA ALA A 10 -15.35 -17.88 0.96
C ALA A 10 -13.84 -17.93 0.65
N TYR A 11 -13.04 -17.20 1.42
CA TYR A 11 -11.72 -17.71 1.81
C TYR A 11 -11.89 -18.57 3.07
N ARG A 12 -11.70 -19.89 2.95
CA ARG A 12 -11.69 -20.85 4.06
C ARG A 12 -10.39 -21.65 3.97
N PRO A 13 -9.39 -21.40 4.84
CA PRO A 13 -8.12 -22.10 4.77
C PRO A 13 -8.27 -23.61 5.05
N GLN A 14 -7.91 -24.45 4.07
CA GLN A 14 -7.62 -25.89 4.25
C GLN A 14 -6.19 -26.07 4.79
N ALA A 15 -5.91 -27.22 5.38
CA ALA A 15 -4.64 -27.49 6.09
C ALA A 15 -3.38 -27.56 5.19
N ASP A 16 -3.54 -27.55 3.86
CA ASP A 16 -2.47 -27.48 2.84
C ASP A 16 -2.45 -26.12 2.09
N GLU A 17 -3.15 -25.10 2.60
CA GLU A 17 -3.35 -23.84 1.89
C GLU A 17 -2.13 -22.93 1.97
N LEU A 18 -1.67 -22.45 0.82
CA LEU A 18 -0.58 -21.47 0.70
C LEU A 18 -1.02 -20.18 1.39
N VAL A 19 -0.45 -19.91 2.56
CA VAL A 19 -0.78 -18.74 3.39
C VAL A 19 -0.17 -17.48 2.78
N PRO A 20 -0.96 -16.51 2.26
CA PRO A 20 -0.45 -15.31 1.60
C PRO A 20 0.54 -14.50 2.44
N SER A 21 0.29 -14.36 3.75
CA SER A 21 1.16 -13.62 4.67
C SER A 21 2.56 -14.25 4.80
N LEU A 22 2.61 -15.58 4.92
CA LEU A 22 3.86 -16.33 4.98
C LEU A 22 4.62 -16.26 3.65
N LEU A 23 3.90 -16.41 2.53
CA LEU A 23 4.49 -16.35 1.20
C LEU A 23 5.07 -14.96 0.91
N HIS A 24 4.32 -13.90 1.24
CA HIS A 24 4.77 -12.51 1.15
C HIS A 24 6.09 -12.30 1.89
N GLY A 25 6.16 -12.71 3.17
CA GLY A 25 7.39 -12.58 3.96
C GLY A 25 8.58 -13.37 3.40
N LYS A 26 8.36 -14.60 2.91
CA LYS A 26 9.41 -15.43 2.31
C LYS A 26 9.93 -14.85 0.99
N LEU A 27 9.05 -14.30 0.16
CA LEU A 27 9.43 -13.73 -1.14
C LEU A 27 10.03 -12.32 -1.03
N LEU A 28 9.74 -11.58 0.04
CA LEU A 28 10.36 -10.29 0.32
C LEU A 28 11.77 -10.43 0.93
N ALA A 29 12.17 -11.65 1.31
CA ALA A 29 13.54 -11.90 1.78
C ALA A 29 14.56 -11.53 0.69
N PRO A 30 15.77 -11.04 1.06
CA PRO A 30 16.78 -10.65 0.08
C PRO A 30 17.19 -11.76 -0.90
N ALA A 31 17.01 -13.02 -0.54
CA ALA A 31 17.22 -14.18 -1.41
C ALA A 31 16.19 -15.26 -1.03
N PRO A 32 15.03 -15.32 -1.70
CA PRO A 32 14.05 -16.36 -1.47
C PRO A 32 14.62 -17.74 -1.79
N ASP A 33 14.32 -18.73 -0.94
CA ASP A 33 14.76 -20.11 -1.17
C ASP A 33 13.92 -20.83 -2.24
N ALA A 34 14.39 -22.01 -2.66
CA ALA A 34 13.73 -22.79 -3.70
C ALA A 34 12.30 -23.20 -3.33
N ASP A 35 12.03 -23.46 -2.04
CA ASP A 35 10.71 -23.84 -1.54
C ASP A 35 9.73 -22.67 -1.59
N ALA A 36 10.19 -21.46 -1.25
CA ALA A 36 9.42 -20.22 -1.38
C ALA A 36 9.09 -19.94 -2.86
N LEU A 37 10.06 -20.12 -3.75
CA LEU A 37 9.83 -19.94 -5.20
C LEU A 37 8.85 -20.98 -5.74
N ALA A 38 8.97 -22.25 -5.35
CA ALA A 38 8.02 -23.30 -5.75
C ALA A 38 6.60 -23.00 -5.23
N SER A 39 6.49 -22.58 -3.97
CA SER A 39 5.23 -22.16 -3.35
C SER A 39 4.61 -20.97 -4.06
N ALA A 40 5.42 -19.99 -4.47
CA ALA A 40 4.96 -18.81 -5.21
C ALA A 40 4.37 -19.17 -6.57
N ARG A 41 4.98 -20.12 -7.28
CA ARG A 41 4.46 -20.61 -8.55
C ARG A 41 3.11 -21.30 -8.36
N GLN A 42 3.01 -22.20 -7.39
CA GLN A 42 1.76 -22.88 -7.08
C GLN A 42 0.66 -21.88 -6.67
N TYR A 43 1.02 -20.86 -5.89
CA TYR A 43 0.10 -19.79 -5.48
C TYR A 43 -0.39 -19.01 -6.70
N LEU A 44 0.51 -18.55 -7.58
CA LEU A 44 0.15 -17.82 -8.78
C LEU A 44 -0.80 -18.61 -9.68
N GLU A 45 -0.53 -19.91 -9.89
CA GLU A 45 -1.41 -20.79 -10.67
C GLU A 45 -2.81 -20.96 -10.03
N GLN A 46 -2.89 -21.00 -8.69
CA GLN A 46 -4.18 -21.03 -7.98
C GLN A 46 -4.95 -19.72 -8.17
N GLN A 47 -4.27 -18.57 -8.06
CA GLN A 47 -4.90 -17.27 -8.21
C GLN A 47 -5.32 -17.00 -9.66
N LEU A 48 -4.53 -17.41 -10.65
CA LEU A 48 -4.91 -17.33 -12.07
C LEU A 48 -6.21 -18.10 -12.35
N ARG A 49 -6.33 -19.33 -11.82
CA ARG A 49 -7.59 -20.11 -11.92
C ARG A 49 -8.76 -19.44 -11.20
N ALA A 50 -8.53 -18.81 -10.05
CA ALA A 50 -9.57 -18.08 -9.35
C ALA A 50 -10.03 -16.84 -10.13
N ALA A 51 -9.11 -16.13 -10.77
CA ALA A 51 -9.37 -14.94 -11.56
C ALA A 51 -10.20 -15.20 -12.82
N GLU A 52 -10.12 -16.40 -13.42
CA GLU A 52 -10.90 -16.76 -14.63
C GLU A 52 -12.42 -16.64 -14.45
N ALA A 53 -12.92 -16.71 -13.23
CA ALA A 53 -14.35 -16.56 -12.93
C ALA A 53 -14.81 -15.10 -12.83
N LEU A 54 -13.88 -14.13 -12.86
CA LEU A 54 -14.18 -12.71 -12.69
C LEU A 54 -14.67 -12.07 -14.00
N PRO A 55 -15.54 -11.07 -13.92
CA PRO A 55 -15.92 -10.29 -15.11
C PRO A 55 -14.72 -9.52 -15.65
N CYS A 56 -14.50 -9.59 -16.96
CA CYS A 56 -13.43 -8.85 -17.63
C CYS A 56 -14.01 -7.77 -18.54
N ASP A 57 -13.57 -6.53 -18.36
CA ASP A 57 -13.99 -5.39 -19.19
C ASP A 57 -12.95 -5.01 -20.27
N LEU A 58 -11.87 -5.79 -20.42
CA LEU A 58 -10.89 -5.57 -21.48
C LEU A 58 -11.51 -5.86 -22.86
N PRO A 59 -11.20 -5.03 -23.87
CA PRO A 59 -11.59 -5.32 -25.25
C PRO A 59 -10.93 -6.61 -25.76
N GLU A 60 -11.56 -7.24 -26.75
CA GLU A 60 -10.98 -8.42 -27.41
C GLU A 60 -9.84 -8.06 -28.36
N ASP A 61 -9.95 -6.90 -29.01
CA ASP A 61 -8.94 -6.36 -29.90
C ASP A 61 -7.93 -5.52 -29.11
N ALA A 62 -6.65 -5.87 -29.20
CA ALA A 62 -5.56 -5.15 -28.55
C ALA A 62 -5.45 -3.70 -29.02
N HIS A 63 -5.83 -3.40 -30.28
CA HIS A 63 -5.80 -2.03 -30.80
C HIS A 63 -6.87 -1.13 -30.17
N ALA A 64 -7.91 -1.71 -29.54
CA ALA A 64 -8.93 -0.96 -28.82
C ALA A 64 -8.53 -0.59 -27.38
N LEU A 65 -7.39 -1.08 -26.87
CA LEU A 65 -6.93 -0.84 -25.50
C LEU A 65 -6.68 0.63 -25.20
N ALA A 66 -6.05 1.37 -26.13
CA ALA A 66 -5.81 2.81 -25.95
C ALA A 66 -7.13 3.58 -25.75
N GLY A 67 -8.14 3.30 -26.60
CA GLY A 67 -9.45 3.92 -26.47
C GLY A 67 -10.21 3.48 -25.21
N TRP A 68 -10.03 2.23 -24.76
CA TRP A 68 -10.59 1.75 -23.48
C TRP A 68 -9.98 2.50 -22.29
N MET A 69 -8.66 2.63 -22.26
CA MET A 69 -7.93 3.37 -21.22
C MET A 69 -8.33 4.85 -21.19
N GLU A 70 -8.41 5.51 -22.35
CA GLU A 70 -8.83 6.92 -22.46
C GLU A 70 -10.24 7.16 -21.90
N ARG A 71 -11.19 6.26 -22.19
CA ARG A 71 -12.55 6.32 -21.62
C ARG A 71 -12.54 6.16 -20.11
N ARG A 72 -11.82 5.17 -19.58
CA ARG A 72 -11.70 4.95 -18.14
C ARG A 72 -11.09 6.15 -17.42
N ALA A 73 -10.05 6.75 -17.99
CA ALA A 73 -9.43 7.96 -17.44
C ALA A 73 -10.40 9.16 -17.44
N ALA A 74 -11.20 9.31 -18.50
CA ALA A 74 -12.24 10.34 -18.57
C ALA A 74 -13.34 10.13 -17.50
N ASP A 75 -13.79 8.90 -17.29
CA ASP A 75 -14.79 8.54 -16.28
C ASP A 75 -14.26 8.83 -14.86
N VAL A 76 -13.00 8.47 -14.57
CA VAL A 76 -12.33 8.81 -13.31
C VAL A 76 -12.25 10.32 -13.12
N GLY A 77 -11.88 11.06 -14.16
CA GLY A 77 -11.82 12.53 -14.13
C GLY A 77 -13.17 13.16 -13.81
N GLN A 78 -14.25 12.69 -14.45
CA GLN A 78 -15.61 13.15 -14.18
C GLN A 78 -16.05 12.84 -12.74
N ALA A 79 -15.78 11.62 -12.27
CA ALA A 79 -16.11 11.20 -10.91
C ALA A 79 -15.36 12.00 -9.85
N TYR A 80 -14.09 12.33 -10.10
CA TYR A 80 -13.29 13.16 -9.21
C TYR A 80 -13.77 14.62 -9.20
N ALA A 81 -14.10 15.19 -10.36
CA ALA A 81 -14.69 16.52 -10.45
C ALA A 81 -16.00 16.61 -9.66
N ALA A 82 -16.86 15.59 -9.76
CA ALA A 82 -18.10 15.51 -8.98
C ALA A 82 -17.83 15.39 -7.47
N TYR A 83 -16.79 14.65 -7.06
CA TYR A 83 -16.35 14.61 -5.67
C TYR A 83 -15.91 15.99 -5.16
N LEU A 84 -15.07 16.72 -5.92
CA LEU A 84 -14.61 18.06 -5.55
C LEU A 84 -15.77 19.07 -5.43
N GLN A 85 -16.74 19.02 -6.35
CA GLN A 85 -17.93 19.87 -6.26
C GLN A 85 -18.73 19.63 -4.97
N LYS A 86 -18.90 18.36 -4.57
CA LYS A 86 -19.56 18.03 -3.30
C LYS A 86 -18.78 18.56 -2.10
N ARG A 87 -17.45 18.43 -2.10
CA ARG A 87 -16.58 18.95 -1.03
C ARG A 87 -16.64 20.49 -0.94
N GLN A 88 -16.63 21.18 -2.08
CA GLN A 88 -16.82 22.64 -2.13
C GLN A 88 -18.19 23.08 -1.60
N ALA A 89 -19.23 22.25 -1.80
CA ALA A 89 -20.56 22.48 -1.24
C ALA A 89 -20.69 22.11 0.26
N GLY A 90 -19.60 21.71 0.93
CA GLY A 90 -19.58 21.38 2.35
C GLY A 90 -19.95 19.94 2.71
N ALA A 91 -20.06 19.03 1.74
CA ALA A 91 -20.20 17.60 2.04
C ALA A 91 -18.97 17.09 2.82
N PRO A 92 -19.12 16.10 3.72
CA PRO A 92 -18.00 15.53 4.48
C PRO A 92 -17.02 14.76 3.59
N ARG A 93 -15.90 14.32 4.16
CA ARG A 93 -14.95 13.41 3.48
C ARG A 93 -15.69 12.14 3.07
N ARG A 94 -15.29 11.56 1.94
CA ARG A 94 -15.89 10.33 1.40
C ARG A 94 -15.22 9.08 1.97
N PHE A 95 -13.90 9.09 2.15
CA PHE A 95 -13.17 7.89 2.57
C PHE A 95 -12.88 7.89 4.06
N PHE A 96 -12.25 8.95 4.57
CA PHE A 96 -11.74 8.95 5.93
C PHE A 96 -12.60 9.81 6.85
N SER A 97 -13.19 9.18 7.87
CA SER A 97 -13.94 9.88 8.92
C SER A 97 -13.02 10.79 9.75
N GLY A 98 -11.76 10.38 9.95
CA GLY A 98 -10.76 11.10 10.75
C GLY A 98 -9.34 10.63 10.46
N LYS A 99 -8.37 11.14 11.23
CA LYS A 99 -6.95 10.83 11.04
C LYS A 99 -6.64 9.39 11.46
N ALA A 100 -7.25 8.89 12.53
CA ALA A 100 -7.15 7.49 12.94
C ALA A 100 -7.59 6.53 11.82
N HIS A 101 -8.70 6.84 11.14
CA HIS A 101 -9.17 6.05 9.99
C HIS A 101 -8.14 6.07 8.85
N ALA A 102 -7.65 7.25 8.45
CA ALA A 102 -6.66 7.36 7.40
C ALA A 102 -5.37 6.58 7.72
N LEU A 103 -4.86 6.67 8.95
CA LEU A 103 -3.67 5.94 9.39
C LEU A 103 -3.92 4.42 9.42
N ASN A 104 -5.10 3.98 9.86
CA ASN A 104 -5.49 2.57 9.82
C ASN A 104 -5.47 2.03 8.39
N PHE A 105 -6.04 2.78 7.44
CA PHE A 105 -6.00 2.44 6.02
C PHE A 105 -4.55 2.28 5.52
N LEU A 106 -3.68 3.25 5.79
CA LEU A 106 -2.26 3.20 5.36
C LEU A 106 -1.53 1.98 5.93
N ARG A 107 -1.77 1.66 7.20
CA ARG A 107 -1.20 0.48 7.86
C ARG A 107 -1.75 -0.82 7.24
N ARG A 108 -3.04 -0.88 6.90
CA ARG A 108 -3.70 -2.08 6.38
C ARG A 108 -3.37 -2.39 4.92
N VAL A 109 -3.12 -1.39 4.08
CA VAL A 109 -2.69 -1.62 2.68
C VAL A 109 -1.18 -1.77 2.53
N ALA A 110 -0.41 -1.67 3.62
CA ALA A 110 1.05 -1.77 3.61
C ALA A 110 1.60 -3.02 2.93
N PRO A 111 1.04 -4.25 3.11
CA PRO A 111 1.58 -5.43 2.42
C PRO A 111 1.60 -5.32 0.89
N THR A 112 0.67 -4.56 0.31
CA THR A 112 0.62 -4.30 -1.14
C THR A 112 1.56 -3.16 -1.51
N LYS A 113 1.55 -2.07 -0.75
CA LYS A 113 2.29 -0.83 -1.09
C LYS A 113 3.79 -0.90 -0.79
N LEU A 114 4.21 -1.82 0.07
CA LEU A 114 5.63 -2.08 0.36
C LEU A 114 6.33 -2.98 -0.67
N VAL A 115 5.60 -3.46 -1.68
CA VAL A 115 6.15 -4.27 -2.78
C VAL A 115 5.78 -3.69 -4.15
N ASP A 116 5.44 -2.40 -4.18
CA ASP A 116 5.02 -1.70 -5.39
C ASP A 116 6.08 -1.81 -6.49
N GLY A 117 5.63 -2.05 -7.72
CA GLY A 117 6.46 -2.35 -8.88
C GLY A 117 7.01 -3.78 -8.95
N ALA A 118 6.92 -4.61 -7.89
CA ALA A 118 7.62 -5.90 -7.83
C ALA A 118 7.29 -6.85 -8.99
N TRP A 119 6.06 -6.83 -9.52
CA TRP A 119 5.63 -7.71 -10.61
C TRP A 119 6.48 -7.55 -11.89
N LEU A 120 7.17 -6.41 -12.05
CA LEU A 120 8.01 -6.12 -13.21
C LEU A 120 9.46 -6.60 -13.06
N TYR A 121 9.85 -7.11 -11.88
CA TYR A 121 11.23 -7.47 -11.59
C TYR A 121 11.82 -8.44 -12.63
N SER A 122 11.09 -9.51 -12.97
CA SER A 122 11.53 -10.50 -13.97
C SER A 122 11.71 -9.93 -15.38
N ALA A 123 11.10 -8.78 -15.71
CA ALA A 123 11.32 -8.12 -17.00
C ALA A 123 12.79 -7.69 -17.19
N LEU A 124 13.54 -7.48 -16.10
CA LEU A 124 14.96 -7.15 -16.16
C LEU A 124 15.81 -8.25 -16.80
N GLU A 125 15.42 -9.52 -16.68
CA GLU A 125 16.12 -10.64 -17.34
C GLU A 125 16.02 -10.56 -18.87
N ARG A 126 15.02 -9.80 -19.36
CA ARG A 126 14.71 -9.61 -20.77
C ARG A 126 15.19 -8.26 -21.30
N TRP A 127 16.15 -7.62 -20.65
CA TRP A 127 16.61 -6.28 -21.05
C TRP A 127 17.11 -6.19 -22.51
N ARG A 128 17.59 -7.29 -23.09
CA ARG A 128 18.02 -7.35 -24.51
C ARG A 128 16.85 -7.33 -25.50
N ASP A 129 15.65 -7.66 -25.03
CA ASP A 129 14.44 -7.76 -25.83
C ASP A 129 13.71 -6.40 -25.85
N PRO A 130 13.62 -5.72 -27.00
CA PRO A 130 12.92 -4.44 -27.10
C PRO A 130 11.45 -4.52 -26.69
N LEU A 131 10.83 -5.71 -26.74
CA LEU A 131 9.44 -5.90 -26.34
C LEU A 131 9.21 -5.64 -24.85
N PHE A 132 10.20 -5.91 -23.99
CA PHE A 132 10.13 -5.71 -22.55
C PHE A 132 10.53 -4.30 -22.12
N ARG A 133 11.02 -3.46 -23.05
CA ARG A 133 11.46 -2.10 -22.76
C ARG A 133 10.42 -1.27 -22.00
N PRO A 134 9.12 -1.25 -22.38
CA PRO A 134 8.12 -0.47 -21.63
C PRO A 134 8.03 -0.90 -20.17
N LEU A 135 7.99 -2.21 -19.90
CA LEU A 135 7.91 -2.79 -18.56
C LEU A 135 9.17 -2.48 -17.73
N ILE A 136 10.35 -2.58 -18.34
CA ILE A 136 11.62 -2.25 -17.68
C ILE A 136 11.68 -0.77 -17.31
N LEU A 137 11.27 0.13 -18.22
CA LEU A 137 11.26 1.57 -17.95
C LEU A 137 10.25 1.93 -16.87
N THR A 138 9.07 1.31 -16.85
CA THR A 138 8.12 1.45 -15.74
C THR A 138 8.76 0.99 -14.43
N TYR A 139 9.38 -0.19 -14.39
CA TYR A 139 10.05 -0.67 -13.16
C TYR A 139 11.14 0.29 -12.66
N LEU A 140 11.97 0.82 -13.56
CA LEU A 140 12.98 1.80 -13.18
C LEU A 140 12.37 3.07 -12.60
N GLU A 141 11.24 3.54 -13.14
CA GLU A 141 10.49 4.69 -12.64
C GLU A 141 9.88 4.39 -11.25
N GLU A 142 9.29 3.22 -11.02
CA GLU A 142 8.82 2.74 -9.69
C GLU A 142 9.94 2.69 -8.64
N LEU A 143 11.15 2.32 -9.08
CA LEU A 143 12.34 2.26 -8.26
C LEU A 143 12.97 3.66 -8.04
N GLY A 144 12.37 4.71 -8.60
CA GLY A 144 12.81 6.10 -8.51
C GLY A 144 14.07 6.40 -9.32
N ASP A 145 14.41 5.58 -10.31
CA ASP A 145 15.69 5.58 -11.02
C ASP A 145 16.90 5.54 -10.05
N GLY A 146 16.71 4.99 -8.84
CA GLY A 146 17.70 4.93 -7.77
C GLY A 146 17.79 6.18 -6.88
N ASP A 147 16.86 7.13 -7.02
CA ASP A 147 16.65 8.22 -6.07
C ASP A 147 15.69 7.76 -4.95
N PRO A 148 16.13 7.69 -3.68
CA PRO A 148 15.25 7.31 -2.57
C PRO A 148 14.05 8.24 -2.37
N ALA A 149 14.12 9.51 -2.82
CA ALA A 149 13.01 10.46 -2.75
C ALA A 149 11.93 10.19 -3.82
N MET A 150 12.23 9.32 -4.80
CA MET A 150 11.32 8.91 -5.86
C MET A 150 11.01 7.41 -5.83
N ASN A 151 11.73 6.61 -5.03
CA ASN A 151 11.47 5.18 -4.89
C ASN A 151 10.16 4.92 -4.13
N HIS A 152 9.23 4.20 -4.74
CA HIS A 152 7.88 4.04 -4.23
C HIS A 152 7.85 3.35 -2.85
N VAL A 153 8.64 2.30 -2.67
CA VAL A 153 8.75 1.59 -1.39
C VAL A 153 9.42 2.47 -0.32
N SER A 154 10.50 3.19 -0.65
CA SER A 154 11.14 4.13 0.29
C SER A 154 10.18 5.24 0.73
N LEU A 155 9.38 5.78 -0.19
CA LEU A 155 8.35 6.79 0.09
C LEU A 155 7.27 6.23 1.04
N TYR A 156 6.75 5.04 0.75
CA TYR A 156 5.71 4.43 1.59
C TYR A 156 6.23 4.08 2.99
N ARG A 157 7.44 3.53 3.10
CA ARG A 157 8.08 3.26 4.40
C ARG A 157 8.28 4.53 5.22
N SER A 158 8.70 5.62 4.57
CA SER A 158 8.86 6.92 5.24
C SER A 158 7.52 7.47 5.74
N LEU A 159 6.45 7.33 4.94
CA LEU A 159 5.09 7.70 5.32
C LEU A 159 4.61 6.92 6.56
N LEU A 160 4.81 5.60 6.59
CA LEU A 160 4.46 4.79 7.77
C LEU A 160 5.30 5.16 8.99
N ALA A 161 6.62 5.29 8.83
CA ALA A 161 7.53 5.63 9.92
C ALA A 161 7.20 6.99 10.57
N ALA A 162 6.73 7.97 9.78
CA ALA A 162 6.28 9.27 10.28
C ALA A 162 5.02 9.19 11.17
N HIS A 163 4.33 8.05 11.21
CA HIS A 163 3.06 7.85 11.90
C HIS A 163 3.00 6.56 12.75
N GLY A 164 4.14 6.13 13.30
CA GLY A 164 4.22 4.98 14.21
C GLY A 164 4.66 3.66 13.58
N GLY A 165 4.89 3.63 12.26
CA GLY A 165 5.43 2.48 11.54
C GLY A 165 4.40 1.47 11.05
N GLU A 166 4.89 0.30 10.66
CA GLU A 166 4.07 -0.85 10.24
C GLU A 166 3.34 -1.49 11.44
N PRO A 167 2.22 -2.21 11.21
CA PRO A 167 1.56 -3.01 12.24
C PRO A 167 2.53 -3.95 12.97
N ALA A 168 2.42 -4.03 14.30
CA ALA A 168 3.24 -4.94 15.11
C ALA A 168 2.86 -6.42 14.92
N LEU A 169 1.59 -6.69 14.60
CA LEU A 169 1.08 -8.03 14.32
C LEU A 169 0.72 -8.15 12.82
N PRO A 170 0.87 -9.35 12.24
CA PRO A 170 0.38 -9.62 10.89
C PRO A 170 -1.12 -9.32 10.75
N LEU A 171 -1.48 -8.75 9.61
CA LEU A 171 -2.88 -8.56 9.24
C LEU A 171 -3.53 -9.89 8.83
N SER A 172 -4.85 -9.89 8.60
CA SER A 172 -5.52 -11.08 8.05
C SER A 172 -5.05 -11.38 6.62
N GLU A 173 -5.06 -12.67 6.25
CA GLU A 173 -4.58 -13.16 4.95
C GLU A 173 -5.08 -12.36 3.72
N PRO A 174 -6.35 -11.92 3.64
CA PRO A 174 -6.81 -11.12 2.50
C PRO A 174 -6.05 -9.81 2.25
N HIS A 175 -5.39 -9.23 3.26
CA HIS A 175 -4.56 -8.03 3.10
C HIS A 175 -3.23 -8.33 2.37
N TYR A 176 -2.76 -9.58 2.40
CA TYR A 176 -1.49 -9.99 1.80
C TYR A 176 -1.66 -10.54 0.39
N VAL A 177 -2.87 -10.84 -0.07
CA VAL A 177 -3.14 -11.47 -1.38
C VAL A 177 -2.50 -10.70 -2.53
N GLN A 178 -2.73 -9.39 -2.60
CA GLN A 178 -2.18 -8.54 -3.67
C GLN A 178 -0.66 -8.43 -3.61
N GLY A 179 -0.08 -8.21 -2.42
CA GLY A 179 1.38 -8.17 -2.27
C GLY A 179 2.04 -9.51 -2.63
N ALA A 180 1.44 -10.63 -2.23
CA ALA A 180 1.93 -11.97 -2.58
C ALA A 180 1.84 -12.24 -4.09
N LEU A 181 0.80 -11.76 -4.77
CA LEU A 181 0.66 -11.85 -6.23
C LEU A 181 1.76 -11.07 -6.95
N GLN A 182 2.01 -9.82 -6.55
CA GLN A 182 3.08 -8.99 -7.12
C GLN A 182 4.44 -9.66 -6.97
N LEU A 183 4.74 -10.20 -5.78
CA LEU A 183 5.98 -10.93 -5.51
C LEU A 183 6.06 -12.26 -6.29
N ALA A 184 4.95 -12.99 -6.45
CA ALA A 184 4.96 -14.22 -7.24
C ALA A 184 5.25 -13.92 -8.73
N LEU A 185 4.65 -12.87 -9.29
CA LEU A 185 4.97 -12.39 -10.64
C LEU A 185 6.41 -11.86 -10.74
N ALA A 186 6.94 -11.24 -9.68
CA ALA A 186 8.33 -10.76 -9.65
C ALA A 186 9.32 -11.88 -10.02
N TYR A 187 9.13 -13.08 -9.48
CA TYR A 187 10.05 -14.20 -9.65
C TYR A 187 9.64 -15.21 -10.73
N HIS A 188 8.38 -15.22 -11.17
CA HIS A 188 7.89 -16.16 -12.19
C HIS A 188 7.42 -15.50 -13.48
N GLY A 189 7.42 -14.17 -13.58
CA GLY A 189 6.87 -13.44 -14.73
C GLY A 189 7.51 -13.80 -16.07
N GLY A 190 8.77 -14.28 -16.10
CA GLY A 190 9.40 -14.82 -17.31
C GLY A 190 8.75 -16.11 -17.85
N GLN A 191 8.01 -16.86 -17.02
CA GLN A 191 7.20 -18.02 -17.43
C GLN A 191 5.74 -17.65 -17.70
N TYR A 192 5.32 -16.45 -17.29
CA TYR A 192 3.95 -15.95 -17.32
C TYR A 192 3.93 -14.55 -17.97
N GLU A 193 4.60 -14.41 -19.11
CA GLU A 193 4.86 -13.09 -19.69
C GLU A 193 3.56 -12.38 -20.06
N ALA A 194 2.64 -13.06 -20.73
CA ALA A 194 1.35 -12.49 -21.10
C ALA A 194 0.57 -12.02 -19.86
N GLU A 195 0.56 -12.82 -18.79
CA GLU A 195 -0.04 -12.46 -17.51
C GLU A 195 0.66 -11.26 -16.85
N MET A 196 1.98 -11.15 -16.91
CA MET A 196 2.71 -9.99 -16.39
C MET A 196 2.34 -8.71 -17.15
N PHE A 197 2.23 -8.77 -18.48
CA PHE A 197 1.74 -7.65 -19.29
C PHE A 197 0.30 -7.26 -18.92
N GLY A 198 -0.56 -8.26 -18.68
CA GLY A 198 -1.92 -8.06 -18.20
C GLY A 198 -2.02 -7.44 -16.81
N PHE A 199 -1.24 -7.95 -15.86
CA PHE A 199 -1.19 -7.43 -14.50
C PHE A 199 -0.76 -5.95 -14.53
N ASN A 200 0.33 -5.66 -15.25
CA ASN A 200 0.82 -4.31 -15.46
C ASN A 200 -0.24 -3.41 -16.09
N LEU A 201 -0.92 -3.85 -17.15
CA LEU A 201 -1.99 -3.09 -17.78
C LEU A 201 -3.07 -2.68 -16.77
N GLY A 202 -3.47 -3.58 -15.87
CA GLY A 202 -4.50 -3.30 -14.87
C GLY A 202 -4.02 -2.39 -13.74
N TYR A 203 -2.82 -2.62 -13.23
CA TYR A 203 -2.27 -1.90 -12.08
C TYR A 203 -1.96 -0.43 -12.42
N GLU A 204 -1.46 -0.18 -13.63
CA GLU A 204 -1.08 1.16 -14.11
C GLU A 204 -2.28 2.06 -14.47
N GLN A 205 -3.52 1.57 -14.35
CA GLN A 205 -4.69 2.42 -14.59
C GLN A 205 -4.95 3.29 -13.37
N LEU A 206 -4.90 4.62 -13.54
CA LEU A 206 -5.20 5.57 -12.46
C LEU A 206 -6.61 5.35 -11.87
N PRO A 207 -6.74 4.79 -10.65
CA PRO A 207 -8.04 4.55 -10.06
C PRO A 207 -8.51 5.78 -9.27
N LEU A 208 -9.83 6.01 -9.25
CA LEU A 208 -10.44 7.16 -8.57
C LEU A 208 -10.00 7.31 -7.11
N HIS A 209 -9.73 6.19 -6.44
CA HIS A 209 -9.40 6.25 -5.02
C HIS A 209 -8.07 6.99 -4.76
N LEU A 210 -7.05 6.90 -5.62
CA LEU A 210 -5.77 7.59 -5.37
C LEU A 210 -5.95 9.11 -5.31
N LEU A 211 -6.81 9.67 -6.18
CA LEU A 211 -7.14 11.08 -6.21
C LEU A 211 -7.83 11.54 -4.92
N ILE A 212 -8.84 10.79 -4.47
CA ILE A 212 -9.60 11.12 -3.25
C ILE A 212 -8.72 10.89 -2.00
N THR A 213 -7.97 9.80 -1.94
CA THR A 213 -7.04 9.50 -0.85
C THR A 213 -6.01 10.61 -0.72
N ALA A 214 -5.32 11.01 -1.79
CA ALA A 214 -4.35 12.11 -1.76
C ALA A 214 -4.97 13.42 -1.26
N TYR A 215 -6.19 13.74 -1.73
CA TYR A 215 -6.93 14.92 -1.31
C TYR A 215 -7.23 14.91 0.20
N GLU A 216 -7.80 13.81 0.71
CA GLU A 216 -8.24 13.70 2.10
C GLU A 216 -7.07 13.53 3.08
N LEU A 217 -5.99 12.82 2.70
CA LEU A 217 -4.76 12.74 3.52
C LEU A 217 -4.17 14.13 3.76
N ASN A 218 -4.11 14.97 2.72
CA ASN A 218 -3.61 16.33 2.84
C ASN A 218 -4.46 17.19 3.79
N GLU A 219 -5.78 17.00 3.82
CA GLU A 219 -6.68 17.66 4.78
C GLU A 219 -6.46 17.19 6.22
N LEU A 220 -6.14 15.91 6.40
CA LEU A 220 -5.85 15.30 7.70
C LEU A 220 -4.41 15.55 8.20
N GLY A 221 -3.63 16.33 7.45
CA GLY A 221 -2.23 16.67 7.79
C GLY A 221 -1.28 15.48 7.64
N ILE A 222 -1.61 14.52 6.78
CA ILE A 222 -0.77 13.37 6.41
C ILE A 222 -0.13 13.65 5.04
N ASP A 223 1.12 13.24 4.84
CA ASP A 223 1.81 13.42 3.56
C ASP A 223 1.12 12.62 2.44
N PRO A 224 0.55 13.27 1.40
CA PRO A 224 -0.12 12.58 0.30
C PRO A 224 0.85 12.21 -0.84
N TYR A 225 2.16 12.44 -0.70
CA TYR A 225 3.09 12.45 -1.84
C TYR A 225 3.14 11.12 -2.59
N TYR A 226 3.22 9.99 -1.88
CA TYR A 226 3.18 8.66 -2.49
C TYR A 226 1.96 8.48 -3.41
N PHE A 227 0.77 8.91 -2.98
CA PHE A 227 -0.46 8.81 -3.78
C PHE A 227 -0.52 9.84 -4.91
N THR A 228 0.03 11.05 -4.68
CA THR A 228 0.06 12.12 -5.68
C THR A 228 1.03 11.82 -6.82
N LEU A 229 2.11 11.09 -6.53
CA LEU A 229 3.10 10.67 -7.53
C LEU A 229 2.41 9.90 -8.65
N HIS A 230 1.70 8.81 -8.30
CA HIS A 230 0.91 7.97 -9.20
C HIS A 230 -0.08 8.75 -10.07
N VAL A 231 -0.73 9.81 -9.53
CA VAL A 231 -1.61 10.68 -10.34
C VAL A 231 -0.88 11.33 -11.52
N THR A 232 0.41 11.62 -11.37
CA THR A 232 1.22 12.28 -12.39
C THR A 232 1.83 11.28 -13.36
N ILE A 233 2.41 10.20 -12.85
CA ILE A 233 3.13 9.20 -13.67
C ILE A 233 2.20 8.24 -14.41
N ASP A 234 1.00 7.97 -13.89
CA ASP A 234 0.04 7.00 -14.46
C ASP A 234 -0.98 7.67 -15.41
N ASN A 235 -0.65 8.85 -15.93
CA ASN A 235 -1.57 9.61 -16.76
C ASN A 235 -1.84 8.93 -18.12
N ALA A 236 -3.06 9.11 -18.65
CA ALA A 236 -3.49 8.51 -19.90
C ALA A 236 -2.86 9.11 -21.17
N ALA A 237 -2.12 10.22 -21.09
CA ALA A 237 -1.55 10.87 -22.27
C ALA A 237 -0.20 10.25 -22.65
N SER A 238 0.74 10.21 -21.70
CA SER A 238 2.10 9.69 -21.91
C SER A 238 2.63 8.91 -20.70
N GLY A 239 1.79 8.69 -19.70
CA GLY A 239 2.12 7.98 -18.48
C GLY A 239 2.08 6.47 -18.63
N HIS A 240 2.26 5.77 -17.50
CA HIS A 240 2.34 4.31 -17.45
C HIS A 240 1.09 3.62 -18.01
N ALA A 241 -0.11 4.14 -17.74
CA ALA A 241 -1.36 3.62 -18.29
C ALA A 241 -1.31 3.49 -19.83
N ARG A 242 -0.82 4.53 -20.50
CA ARG A 242 -0.70 4.54 -21.97
C ARG A 242 0.40 3.60 -22.45
N LYS A 243 1.59 3.67 -21.81
CA LYS A 243 2.71 2.79 -22.13
C LYS A 243 2.32 1.32 -22.00
N ALA A 244 1.53 0.95 -20.99
CA ALA A 244 1.08 -0.41 -20.76
C ALA A 244 0.11 -0.89 -21.86
N ALA A 245 -0.86 -0.06 -22.26
CA ALA A 245 -1.78 -0.37 -23.36
C ALA A 245 -1.04 -0.56 -24.70
N ASP A 246 -0.11 0.35 -25.01
CA ASP A 246 0.70 0.27 -26.23
C ASP A 246 1.63 -0.96 -26.20
N ALA A 247 2.20 -1.31 -25.04
CA ALA A 247 3.06 -2.48 -24.86
C ALA A 247 2.29 -3.79 -25.13
N VAL A 248 1.05 -3.91 -24.63
CA VAL A 248 0.19 -5.06 -24.91
C VAL A 248 -0.14 -5.15 -26.40
N ALA A 249 -0.52 -4.05 -27.05
CA ALA A 249 -0.85 -4.05 -28.47
C ALA A 249 0.35 -4.43 -29.35
N GLN A 250 1.54 -3.93 -28.99
CA GLN A 250 2.79 -4.26 -29.67
C GLN A 250 3.16 -5.74 -29.48
N ALA A 251 3.04 -6.27 -28.26
CA ALA A 251 3.31 -7.68 -27.95
C ALA A 251 2.35 -8.62 -28.66
N ALA A 252 1.05 -8.29 -28.69
CA ALA A 252 0.05 -9.07 -29.40
C ALA A 252 0.35 -9.16 -30.90
N THR A 253 0.85 -8.08 -31.52
CA THR A 253 1.22 -8.08 -32.95
C THR A 253 2.42 -8.99 -33.25
N GLN A 254 3.34 -9.15 -32.29
CA GLN A 254 4.57 -9.93 -32.46
C GLN A 254 4.45 -11.38 -31.94
N ALA A 255 3.37 -11.69 -31.21
CA ALA A 255 3.12 -13.01 -30.66
C ALA A 255 2.90 -14.03 -31.79
N ALA A 256 3.43 -15.25 -31.61
CA ALA A 256 3.20 -16.36 -32.54
C ALA A 256 1.71 -16.74 -32.61
N ASP A 257 1.01 -16.66 -31.48
CA ASP A 257 -0.44 -16.77 -31.37
C ASP A 257 -0.99 -15.55 -30.60
N PRO A 258 -1.45 -14.51 -31.31
CA PRO A 258 -2.01 -13.32 -30.69
C PRO A 258 -3.24 -13.60 -29.82
N GLN A 259 -4.06 -14.60 -30.15
CA GLN A 259 -5.24 -14.94 -29.35
C GLN A 259 -4.85 -15.57 -28.03
N GLN A 260 -3.92 -16.52 -28.05
CA GLN A 260 -3.38 -17.13 -26.84
C GLN A 260 -2.68 -16.10 -25.95
N PHE A 261 -1.90 -15.18 -26.54
CA PHE A 261 -1.27 -14.09 -25.80
C PHE A 261 -2.31 -13.20 -25.11
N LEU A 262 -3.34 -12.75 -25.83
CA LEU A 262 -4.38 -11.90 -25.26
C LEU A 262 -5.23 -12.60 -24.19
N GLN A 263 -5.39 -13.92 -24.27
CA GLN A 263 -5.99 -14.69 -23.18
C GLN A 263 -5.13 -14.66 -21.91
N GLY A 264 -3.80 -14.76 -22.04
CA GLY A 264 -2.88 -14.60 -20.91
C GLY A 264 -2.92 -13.19 -20.32
N VAL A 265 -2.95 -12.16 -21.17
CA VAL A 265 -3.13 -10.75 -20.76
C VAL A 265 -4.43 -10.59 -19.96
N ARG A 266 -5.54 -11.17 -20.41
CA ARG A 266 -6.81 -11.12 -19.66
C ARG A 266 -6.70 -11.79 -18.30
N ARG A 267 -6.11 -12.99 -18.22
CA ARG A 267 -5.90 -13.68 -16.93
C ARG A 267 -5.05 -12.84 -15.97
N GLY A 268 -3.95 -12.27 -16.46
CA GLY A 268 -3.08 -11.41 -15.68
C GLY A 268 -3.75 -10.11 -15.22
N TYR A 269 -4.54 -9.48 -16.09
CA TYR A 269 -5.32 -8.29 -15.76
C TYR A 269 -6.28 -8.54 -14.60
N LEU A 270 -7.01 -9.65 -14.63
CA LEU A 270 -8.00 -10.01 -13.62
C LEU A 270 -7.41 -10.31 -12.24
N LEU A 271 -6.10 -10.58 -12.14
CA LEU A 271 -5.42 -10.72 -10.85
C LEU A 271 -5.48 -9.42 -10.02
N ASN A 272 -5.63 -8.25 -10.64
CA ASN A 272 -5.76 -6.96 -9.94
C ASN A 272 -7.03 -6.86 -9.09
N ASP A 273 -8.03 -7.70 -9.36
CA ASP A 273 -9.33 -7.70 -8.68
C ASP A 273 -9.43 -8.75 -7.56
N LEU A 274 -8.33 -9.47 -7.27
CA LEU A 274 -8.28 -10.46 -6.18
C LEU A 274 -7.91 -9.83 -4.83
N GLY A 275 -8.32 -10.47 -3.73
CA GLY A 275 -8.06 -9.97 -2.37
C GLY A 275 -9.00 -8.83 -1.97
N LEU A 276 -8.60 -8.06 -0.96
CA LEU A 276 -9.39 -6.90 -0.52
C LEU A 276 -9.23 -5.74 -1.50
N SER A 277 -10.33 -5.13 -1.92
CA SER A 277 -10.27 -3.86 -2.62
C SER A 277 -9.87 -2.74 -1.63
N THR A 278 -9.32 -1.64 -2.16
CA THR A 278 -9.06 -0.44 -1.35
C THR A 278 -10.32 0.03 -0.62
N MET A 279 -11.48 -0.08 -1.26
CA MET A 279 -12.76 0.30 -0.64
C MET A 279 -13.17 -0.65 0.48
N ASP A 280 -12.88 -1.95 0.40
CA ASP A 280 -13.14 -2.88 1.50
C ASP A 280 -12.31 -2.51 2.73
N VAL A 281 -11.03 -2.17 2.55
CA VAL A 281 -10.15 -1.75 3.64
C VAL A 281 -10.66 -0.46 4.29
N ILE A 282 -10.99 0.56 3.48
CA ILE A 282 -11.56 1.83 3.98
C ILE A 282 -12.88 1.56 4.75
N ASN A 283 -13.80 0.80 4.17
CA ASN A 283 -15.11 0.57 4.78
C ASN A 283 -15.07 -0.36 6.01
N SER A 284 -13.96 -1.08 6.23
CA SER A 284 -13.80 -1.98 7.38
C SER A 284 -13.46 -1.28 8.69
N PHE A 285 -13.12 0.02 8.66
CA PHE A 285 -12.70 0.75 9.85
C PHE A 285 -13.86 1.01 10.81
N ASP A 286 -13.69 0.58 12.06
CA ASP A 286 -14.55 0.93 13.19
C ASP A 286 -13.68 1.45 14.34
N LEU A 287 -13.95 2.70 14.77
CA LEU A 287 -13.13 3.38 15.75
C LEU A 287 -13.20 2.73 17.15
N GLU A 288 -14.35 2.18 17.54
CA GLU A 288 -14.50 1.52 18.85
C GLU A 288 -13.71 0.20 18.86
N GLN A 289 -13.87 -0.62 17.81
CA GLN A 289 -13.13 -1.87 17.65
C GLN A 289 -11.62 -1.64 17.58
N GLU A 290 -11.18 -0.57 16.90
CA GLU A 290 -9.75 -0.26 16.82
C GLU A 290 -9.16 0.11 18.18
N VAL A 291 -9.86 0.89 19.01
CA VAL A 291 -9.41 1.16 20.40
C VAL A 291 -9.35 -0.11 21.23
N VAL A 292 -10.32 -1.02 21.07
CA VAL A 292 -10.29 -2.32 21.75
C VAL A 292 -9.07 -3.14 21.31
N SER A 293 -8.77 -3.19 20.01
CA SER A 293 -7.60 -3.89 19.47
C SER A 293 -6.29 -3.34 20.03
N VAL A 294 -6.15 -2.00 20.04
CA VAL A 294 -4.98 -1.33 20.64
C VAL A 294 -4.80 -1.76 22.11
N MET A 295 -5.87 -1.77 22.90
CA MET A 295 -5.81 -2.18 24.30
C MET A 295 -5.48 -3.67 24.44
N GLN A 296 -6.00 -4.53 23.55
CA GLN A 296 -5.72 -5.97 23.53
C GLN A 296 -4.25 -6.26 23.27
N GLU A 297 -3.66 -5.59 22.29
CA GLU A 297 -2.23 -5.72 21.97
C GLU A 297 -1.35 -5.26 23.13
N LYS A 298 -1.65 -4.10 23.73
CA LYS A 298 -0.90 -3.62 24.90
C LYS A 298 -1.07 -4.52 26.12
N ALA A 299 -2.22 -5.14 26.32
CA ALA A 299 -2.45 -6.04 27.45
C ALA A 299 -1.47 -7.22 27.48
N GLN A 300 -1.09 -7.75 26.31
CA GLN A 300 -0.16 -8.88 26.20
C GLN A 300 1.21 -8.58 26.82
N PHE A 301 1.67 -7.32 26.71
CA PHE A 301 2.97 -6.87 27.20
C PHE A 301 2.90 -6.12 28.54
N GLY A 302 1.78 -5.44 28.81
CA GLY A 302 1.58 -4.63 30.03
C GLY A 302 1.14 -5.43 31.25
N ARG A 303 0.69 -6.68 31.09
CA ARG A 303 0.35 -7.55 32.22
C ARG A 303 1.53 -7.67 33.19
N MET A 304 1.24 -7.66 34.49
CA MET A 304 2.21 -7.71 35.60
C MET A 304 3.05 -6.45 35.82
N MET A 305 2.87 -5.38 35.04
CA MET A 305 3.66 -4.14 35.16
C MET A 305 3.02 -3.09 36.08
N HIS A 306 1.83 -3.34 36.63
CA HIS A 306 1.10 -2.39 37.46
C HIS A 306 1.08 -2.82 38.94
N SER A 307 1.01 -1.84 39.85
CA SER A 307 0.75 -2.13 41.27
C SER A 307 -0.73 -2.39 41.54
N ASP A 308 -1.04 -3.24 42.52
CA ASP A 308 -2.42 -3.64 42.85
C ASP A 308 -3.22 -2.58 43.64
N TYR A 309 -2.63 -1.41 43.90
CA TYR A 309 -3.30 -0.31 44.61
C TYR A 309 -4.44 0.32 43.80
N CYS A 310 -4.36 0.28 42.47
CA CYS A 310 -5.42 0.80 41.61
C CYS A 310 -6.41 -0.31 41.26
N ARG A 311 -7.69 -0.09 41.62
CA ARG A 311 -8.79 -0.99 41.28
C ARG A 311 -9.88 -0.27 40.49
N ILE A 312 -10.34 -0.92 39.42
CA ILE A 312 -11.32 -0.40 38.45
C ILE A 312 -12.31 -1.52 38.17
N GLY A 313 -13.61 -1.27 38.39
CA GLY A 313 -14.64 -2.31 38.29
C GLY A 313 -14.40 -3.51 39.23
N GLY A 314 -13.78 -3.29 40.39
CA GLY A 314 -13.47 -4.33 41.38
C GLY A 314 -12.21 -5.17 41.11
N LYS A 315 -11.59 -5.06 39.93
CA LYS A 315 -10.34 -5.76 39.57
C LYS A 315 -9.13 -4.82 39.60
N THR A 316 -7.93 -5.36 39.79
CA THR A 316 -6.68 -4.60 39.58
C THR A 316 -6.41 -4.43 38.09
N VAL A 317 -5.52 -3.51 37.70
CA VAL A 317 -5.15 -3.33 36.28
C VAL A 317 -4.54 -4.61 35.71
N ASN A 318 -3.64 -5.29 36.44
CA ASN A 318 -3.05 -6.55 35.98
C ASN A 318 -4.12 -7.62 35.71
N GLN A 319 -5.13 -7.74 36.59
CA GLN A 319 -6.24 -8.69 36.40
C GLN A 319 -7.11 -8.39 35.17
N TRP A 320 -7.19 -7.12 34.74
CA TRP A 320 -7.80 -6.78 33.46
C TRP A 320 -6.90 -7.21 32.30
N LEU A 321 -5.61 -6.85 32.34
CA LEU A 321 -4.66 -7.12 31.25
C LEU A 321 -4.36 -8.62 31.06
N GLU A 322 -4.56 -9.45 32.09
CA GLU A 322 -4.53 -10.92 31.98
C GLU A 322 -5.61 -11.50 31.06
N GLN A 323 -6.67 -10.73 30.76
CA GLN A 323 -7.80 -11.13 29.91
C GLN A 323 -7.94 -10.17 28.72
N PRO A 324 -7.13 -10.31 27.64
CA PRO A 324 -7.21 -9.44 26.47
C PRO A 324 -8.62 -9.33 25.88
N ASP A 325 -9.38 -10.43 25.81
CA ASP A 325 -10.76 -10.42 25.31
C ASP A 325 -11.72 -9.55 26.16
N GLY A 326 -11.31 -9.18 27.37
CA GLY A 326 -12.06 -8.31 28.29
C GLY A 326 -11.82 -6.81 28.12
N MET A 327 -11.00 -6.36 27.16
CA MET A 327 -10.60 -4.95 27.03
C MET A 327 -11.76 -3.99 26.74
N ALA A 328 -12.78 -4.42 25.97
CA ALA A 328 -14.00 -3.63 25.78
C ALA A 328 -14.68 -3.29 27.11
N ARG A 329 -14.85 -4.31 27.97
CA ARG A 329 -15.42 -4.12 29.32
C ARG A 329 -14.49 -3.28 30.21
N PHE A 330 -13.17 -3.41 30.05
CA PHE A 330 -12.25 -2.59 30.82
C PHE A 330 -12.38 -1.10 30.48
N LEU A 331 -12.51 -0.76 29.18
CA LEU A 331 -12.78 0.60 28.72
C LEU A 331 -14.11 1.15 29.25
N GLU A 332 -15.15 0.32 29.33
CA GLU A 332 -16.42 0.69 29.97
C GLU A 332 -16.22 1.02 31.45
N GLU A 333 -15.49 0.19 32.20
CA GLU A 333 -15.23 0.42 33.63
C GLU A 333 -14.33 1.64 33.87
N LEU A 334 -13.37 1.90 32.97
CA LEU A 334 -12.57 3.14 32.97
C LEU A 334 -13.47 4.37 32.77
N THR A 335 -14.46 4.28 31.89
CA THR A 335 -15.43 5.36 31.65
C THR A 335 -16.34 5.56 32.87
N LYS A 336 -16.90 4.48 33.44
CA LYS A 336 -17.74 4.53 34.65
C LYS A 336 -17.00 5.12 35.85
N ALA A 337 -15.71 4.85 35.97
CA ALA A 337 -14.85 5.37 37.02
C ALA A 337 -14.30 6.80 36.74
N SER A 338 -14.75 7.45 35.66
CA SER A 338 -14.28 8.77 35.21
C SER A 338 -12.77 8.85 34.95
N TRP A 339 -12.11 7.72 34.69
CA TRP A 339 -10.73 7.71 34.17
C TRP A 339 -10.68 8.18 32.73
N ILE A 340 -11.74 7.89 31.99
CA ILE A 340 -11.99 8.32 30.62
C ILE A 340 -13.28 9.14 30.64
N VAL A 341 -13.20 10.37 30.14
CA VAL A 341 -14.34 11.29 29.99
C VAL A 341 -14.62 11.41 28.50
N ARG A 342 -15.64 10.70 28.01
CA ARG A 342 -16.05 10.73 26.60
C ARG A 342 -16.69 12.08 26.24
N ALA A 343 -16.63 12.45 24.96
CA ALA A 343 -17.19 13.68 24.41
C ALA A 343 -16.63 14.98 25.04
N ALA A 344 -15.40 14.91 25.54
CA ALA A 344 -14.65 16.02 26.11
C ALA A 344 -13.23 16.03 25.52
N PRO A 345 -12.49 17.17 25.61
CA PRO A 345 -11.07 17.20 25.28
C PRO A 345 -10.32 16.05 25.96
N ALA A 346 -9.49 15.33 25.20
CA ALA A 346 -8.83 14.12 25.72
C ALA A 346 -8.01 14.39 26.99
N GLU A 347 -7.44 15.59 27.10
CA GLU A 347 -6.65 16.07 28.23
C GLU A 347 -7.42 16.08 29.57
N GLU A 348 -8.75 16.12 29.54
CA GLU A 348 -9.58 16.02 30.74
C GLU A 348 -9.58 14.58 31.31
N SER A 349 -9.40 13.57 30.44
CA SER A 349 -9.31 12.17 30.85
C SER A 349 -8.02 11.90 31.62
N ARG A 350 -8.13 11.27 32.79
CA ARG A 350 -6.97 10.83 33.58
C ARG A 350 -6.12 9.84 32.78
N PHE A 351 -6.75 8.88 32.10
CA PHE A 351 -6.06 7.88 31.30
C PHE A 351 -5.20 8.52 30.20
N TRP A 352 -5.75 9.50 29.46
CA TRP A 352 -5.02 10.24 28.43
C TRP A 352 -3.75 10.91 28.98
N ARG A 353 -3.87 11.58 30.13
CA ARG A 353 -2.72 12.23 30.79
C ARG A 353 -1.62 11.23 31.19
N LEU A 354 -1.94 9.96 31.42
CA LEU A 354 -0.92 8.95 31.72
C LEU A 354 -0.10 8.56 30.49
N ILE A 355 -0.71 8.56 29.29
CA ILE A 355 -0.08 8.09 28.04
C ILE A 355 0.56 9.21 27.22
N ASP A 356 0.09 10.45 27.37
CA ASP A 356 0.52 11.56 26.50
C ASP A 356 1.16 12.76 27.23
N ALA A 357 0.89 12.97 28.52
CA ALA A 357 1.46 14.11 29.22
C ALA A 357 2.97 13.95 29.50
N PRO A 358 3.76 15.05 29.52
CA PRO A 358 5.14 15.02 29.96
C PRO A 358 5.26 14.42 31.37
N GLY A 359 6.08 13.37 31.53
CA GLY A 359 6.24 12.65 32.79
C GLY A 359 5.08 11.71 33.14
N GLY A 360 4.16 11.44 32.21
CA GLY A 360 3.12 10.44 32.37
C GLY A 360 3.70 9.05 32.63
N GLN A 361 3.08 8.27 33.53
CA GLN A 361 3.60 6.96 33.95
C GLN A 361 3.62 5.92 32.82
N MET A 362 2.86 6.16 31.74
CA MET A 362 2.75 5.29 30.57
C MET A 362 3.28 5.99 29.32
N PHE A 363 4.12 7.01 29.48
CA PHE A 363 4.78 7.70 28.37
C PHE A 363 5.61 6.71 27.55
N GLY A 364 5.41 6.72 26.24
CA GLY A 364 6.11 5.82 25.29
C GLY A 364 5.53 4.41 25.18
N VAL A 365 4.48 4.07 25.95
CA VAL A 365 3.79 2.76 25.82
C VAL A 365 2.96 2.70 24.53
N PHE A 366 2.32 3.82 24.17
CA PHE A 366 1.48 3.95 22.99
C PHE A 366 2.19 4.76 21.90
N ASP A 367 2.15 4.27 20.67
CA ASP A 367 2.65 4.95 19.48
C ASP A 367 1.71 6.11 19.06
N ASP A 368 2.13 6.89 18.07
CA ASP A 368 1.36 8.04 17.60
C ASP A 368 0.00 7.66 16.99
N TYR A 369 -0.08 6.50 16.34
CA TYR A 369 -1.32 6.00 15.75
C TYR A 369 -2.33 5.57 16.82
N GLU A 370 -1.86 4.80 17.80
CA GLU A 370 -2.64 4.31 18.92
C GLU A 370 -3.17 5.47 19.75
N LYS A 371 -2.32 6.47 20.03
CA LYS A 371 -2.72 7.72 20.68
C LYS A 371 -3.78 8.46 19.86
N GLN A 372 -3.58 8.62 18.54
CA GLN A 372 -4.56 9.28 17.68
C GLN A 372 -5.92 8.56 17.71
N THR A 373 -5.91 7.23 17.70
CA THR A 373 -7.12 6.39 17.76
C THR A 373 -7.84 6.57 19.09
N ILE A 374 -7.13 6.46 20.21
CA ILE A 374 -7.70 6.68 21.56
C ILE A 374 -8.23 8.11 21.68
N ARG A 375 -7.52 9.11 21.15
CA ARG A 375 -7.96 10.51 21.18
C ARG A 375 -9.28 10.71 20.47
N GLU A 376 -9.36 10.28 19.22
CA GLU A 376 -10.58 10.41 18.41
C GLU A 376 -11.72 9.66 19.08
N TRP A 377 -11.47 8.50 19.68
CA TRP A 377 -12.50 7.78 20.42
C TRP A 377 -13.01 8.54 21.65
N ILE A 378 -12.12 9.13 22.45
CA ILE A 378 -12.46 9.98 23.60
C ILE A 378 -13.27 11.21 23.13
N GLU A 379 -12.77 11.93 22.12
CA GLU A 379 -13.34 13.17 21.58
C GLU A 379 -14.55 12.94 20.67
N THR A 380 -15.00 11.69 20.49
CA THR A 380 -16.14 11.27 19.64
C THR A 380 -15.99 11.54 18.14
N GLY A 381 -14.75 11.45 17.67
CA GLY A 381 -14.36 11.48 16.27
C GLY A 381 -13.37 12.60 15.98
N TRP A 382 -13.15 12.83 14.69
CA TRP A 382 -12.33 13.93 14.22
C TRP A 382 -13.13 15.23 14.10
N SER A 383 -12.53 16.35 14.50
CA SER A 383 -13.14 17.68 14.40
C SER A 383 -12.46 18.53 13.33
N ASP A 384 -13.15 18.75 12.21
CA ASP A 384 -12.71 19.66 11.15
C ASP A 384 -12.77 21.15 11.55
N ALA A 385 -13.44 21.48 12.67
CA ALA A 385 -13.50 22.84 13.19
C ALA A 385 -12.13 23.34 13.69
N LYS A 386 -11.27 22.43 14.17
CA LYS A 386 -9.88 22.75 14.47
C LYS A 386 -9.11 22.75 13.15
N ARG A 387 -8.91 23.94 12.54
CA ARG A 387 -8.11 24.10 11.31
C ARG A 387 -6.72 23.49 11.53
N GLN A 388 -6.52 22.28 11.02
CA GLN A 388 -5.18 21.72 10.87
C GLN A 388 -4.58 22.30 9.60
N PRO A 389 -3.35 22.85 9.65
CA PRO A 389 -2.65 23.20 8.44
C PRO A 389 -2.46 21.92 7.62
N SER A 390 -2.82 21.98 6.34
CA SER A 390 -2.58 20.85 5.44
C SER A 390 -1.10 20.48 5.42
N TYR A 391 -0.78 19.24 5.05
CA TYR A 391 0.63 18.81 4.98
C TYR A 391 1.46 19.77 4.12
N ARG A 392 0.94 20.17 2.95
CA ARG A 392 1.60 21.17 2.08
C ARG A 392 1.74 22.56 2.72
N ALA A 393 0.86 22.94 3.64
CA ALA A 393 1.01 24.18 4.41
C ALA A 393 2.11 24.03 5.48
N LEU A 394 2.14 22.90 6.19
CA LEU A 394 3.19 22.56 7.16
C LEU A 394 4.58 22.49 6.51
N ALA A 395 4.69 21.85 5.34
CA ALA A 395 5.96 21.71 4.62
C ALA A 395 6.49 23.05 4.11
N ARG A 396 5.60 23.96 3.67
CA ARG A 396 5.98 25.34 3.27
C ARG A 396 6.48 26.18 4.44
N GLY A 397 5.99 25.93 5.67
CA GLY A 397 6.50 26.57 6.89
C GLY A 397 7.84 25.99 7.37
N ARG A 398 8.26 24.83 6.86
CA ARG A 398 9.53 24.14 7.16
C ARG A 398 10.60 24.35 6.08
N GLN A 399 10.54 25.43 5.28
CA GLN A 399 11.64 25.73 4.36
C GLN A 399 12.91 26.12 5.12
N VAL A 400 13.74 25.12 5.42
CA VAL A 400 15.19 25.23 5.60
C VAL A 400 15.81 23.96 5.00
N GLU A 401 16.76 24.19 4.10
CA GLU A 401 17.64 23.22 3.42
C GLU A 401 17.00 22.33 2.34
N SER A 402 16.71 22.94 1.18
CA SER A 402 16.81 22.20 -0.07
C SER A 402 18.28 21.78 -0.25
N MET A 403 18.59 20.50 -0.07
CA MET A 403 19.79 19.95 -0.69
C MET A 403 19.62 20.10 -2.20
N ALA A 404 20.46 20.95 -2.79
CA ALA A 404 20.60 21.04 -4.23
C ALA A 404 20.80 19.62 -4.79
N PRO A 405 20.27 19.30 -5.99
CA PRO A 405 20.57 18.04 -6.64
C PRO A 405 22.09 17.98 -6.82
N GLN A 406 22.75 17.07 -6.07
CA GLN A 406 24.14 16.78 -6.33
C GLN A 406 24.18 16.06 -7.67
N GLY A 407 24.55 16.82 -8.72
CA GLY A 407 24.93 16.25 -10.00
C GLY A 407 26.14 15.34 -9.79
N GLY A 408 25.87 14.05 -9.59
CA GLY A 408 26.87 12.99 -9.65
C GLY A 408 27.44 12.88 -11.07
N PRO A 409 28.69 12.40 -11.20
CA PRO A 409 29.48 12.54 -12.42
C PRO A 409 28.78 11.96 -13.65
N ARG A 410 28.71 12.78 -14.70
CA ARG A 410 28.37 12.36 -16.07
C ARG A 410 29.51 11.49 -16.62
N GLY A 411 29.19 10.26 -16.97
CA GLY A 411 30.04 9.38 -17.75
C GLY A 411 30.28 8.02 -17.12
N VAL A 412 29.26 7.17 -17.05
CA VAL A 412 29.48 5.72 -16.90
C VAL A 412 29.57 5.14 -18.30
N VAL A 413 30.79 5.05 -18.84
CA VAL A 413 31.08 4.20 -20.00
C VAL A 413 31.24 2.78 -19.47
N GLY A 414 30.12 2.10 -19.26
CA GLY A 414 30.07 0.68 -18.90
C GLY A 414 29.56 -0.14 -20.08
N SER A 415 30.10 -1.34 -20.25
CA SER A 415 29.55 -2.30 -21.22
C SER A 415 28.22 -2.86 -20.68
N THR A 416 27.29 -3.16 -21.58
CA THR A 416 26.01 -3.80 -21.22
C THR A 416 26.17 -5.18 -20.56
N GLN A 417 27.38 -5.76 -20.59
CA GLN A 417 27.74 -6.97 -19.85
C GLN A 417 27.57 -6.82 -18.32
N GLN A 418 27.46 -5.59 -17.80
CA GLN A 418 27.27 -5.33 -16.38
C GLN A 418 25.81 -5.33 -15.93
N LEU A 419 24.83 -5.26 -16.85
CA LEU A 419 23.40 -5.16 -16.49
C LEU A 419 22.92 -6.40 -15.72
N ASP A 420 23.30 -7.60 -16.17
CA ASP A 420 22.91 -8.87 -15.53
C ASP A 420 23.38 -8.94 -14.07
N ALA A 421 24.56 -8.38 -13.75
CA ALA A 421 25.12 -8.37 -12.40
C ALA A 421 24.40 -7.40 -11.43
N LEU A 422 23.59 -6.47 -11.95
CA LEU A 422 22.85 -5.50 -11.14
C LEU A 422 21.45 -6.01 -10.75
N VAL A 423 20.89 -6.94 -11.52
CA VAL A 423 19.51 -7.42 -11.38
C VAL A 423 19.21 -7.94 -9.97
N GLU A 424 20.11 -8.70 -9.36
CA GLU A 424 19.88 -9.25 -8.01
C GLU A 424 19.65 -8.14 -6.96
N GLN A 425 20.40 -7.04 -7.04
CA GLN A 425 20.30 -5.91 -6.11
C GLN A 425 19.03 -5.08 -6.32
N MET A 426 18.41 -5.22 -7.49
CA MET A 426 17.15 -4.57 -7.83
C MET A 426 15.94 -5.41 -7.44
N SER A 427 16.10 -6.56 -6.78
CA SER A 427 14.97 -7.39 -6.34
C SER A 427 14.04 -6.68 -5.33
N PRO A 428 12.77 -7.11 -5.20
CA PRO A 428 11.81 -6.49 -4.28
C PRO A 428 12.31 -6.36 -2.83
N GLY A 429 13.08 -7.34 -2.35
CA GLY A 429 13.68 -7.32 -1.02
C GLY A 429 14.92 -6.43 -0.86
N ARG A 430 15.43 -5.79 -1.93
CA ARG A 430 16.74 -5.10 -1.93
C ARG A 430 16.73 -3.68 -2.51
N HIS A 431 15.89 -3.41 -3.50
CA HIS A 431 15.99 -2.20 -4.33
C HIS A 431 15.93 -0.88 -3.54
N HIS A 432 15.24 -0.85 -2.40
CA HIS A 432 15.06 0.33 -1.56
C HIS A 432 16.16 0.54 -0.51
N PHE A 433 17.14 -0.37 -0.41
CA PHE A 433 18.36 -0.18 0.40
C PHE A 433 19.48 0.46 -0.44
N VAL A 434 20.51 1.02 0.22
CA VAL A 434 21.62 1.73 -0.45
C VAL A 434 22.24 0.94 -1.62
N PRO A 435 22.57 -0.36 -1.50
CA PRO A 435 23.09 -1.13 -2.64
C PRO A 435 22.10 -1.25 -3.81
N GLY A 436 20.80 -1.41 -3.51
CA GLY A 436 19.75 -1.50 -4.52
C GLY A 436 19.49 -0.17 -5.24
N LEU A 437 19.52 0.95 -4.51
CA LEU A 437 19.41 2.29 -5.10
C LEU A 437 20.57 2.58 -6.05
N GLU A 438 21.80 2.24 -5.65
CA GLU A 438 23.01 2.38 -6.48
C GLU A 438 22.92 1.47 -7.73
N ALA A 439 22.47 0.23 -7.57
CA ALA A 439 22.30 -0.71 -8.67
C ALA A 439 21.24 -0.21 -9.68
N THR A 440 20.11 0.29 -9.18
CA THR A 440 19.04 0.88 -10.00
C THR A 440 19.56 2.07 -10.80
N ARG A 441 20.28 2.99 -10.15
CA ARG A 441 20.84 4.18 -10.81
C ARG A 441 21.79 3.80 -11.95
N ARG A 442 22.66 2.81 -11.72
CA ARG A 442 23.59 2.30 -12.73
C ARG A 442 22.86 1.57 -13.85
N PHE A 443 21.88 0.72 -13.51
CA PHE A 443 21.08 0.00 -14.50
C PHE A 443 20.34 0.97 -15.40
N SER A 444 19.63 1.96 -14.83
CA SER A 444 18.87 2.97 -15.59
C SER A 444 19.76 3.74 -16.56
N ALA A 445 20.93 4.21 -16.10
CA ALA A 445 21.87 4.93 -16.95
C ALA A 445 22.40 4.07 -18.12
N LEU A 446 22.83 2.84 -17.84
CA LEU A 446 23.35 1.92 -18.85
C LEU A 446 22.27 1.48 -19.84
N TYR A 447 21.08 1.13 -19.34
CA TYR A 447 19.96 0.64 -20.14
C TYR A 447 19.46 1.72 -21.11
N ARG A 448 19.25 2.96 -20.64
CA ARG A 448 18.81 4.06 -21.50
C ARG A 448 19.85 4.39 -22.58
N THR A 449 21.14 4.33 -22.24
CA THR A 449 22.22 4.59 -23.20
C THR A 449 22.33 3.51 -24.28
N ALA A 450 22.16 2.24 -23.90
CA ALA A 450 22.40 1.13 -24.81
C ALA A 450 21.16 0.64 -25.57
N CYS A 451 19.98 0.85 -25.01
CA CYS A 451 18.74 0.22 -25.49
C CYS A 451 17.62 1.21 -25.83
N VAL A 452 17.75 2.50 -25.51
CA VAL A 452 16.70 3.51 -25.77
C VAL A 452 17.16 4.59 -26.74
N ALA A 453 18.43 4.99 -26.69
CA ALA A 453 19.08 5.82 -27.72
C ALA A 453 19.12 5.08 -29.06
#